data_AF-A0A812S757-F1
#
_entry.id   AF-A0A812S757-F1
#
_cell.length_a   1.000
_cell.length_b   1.000
_cell.length_c   1.000
_cell.angle_alpha   90.00
_cell.angle_beta   90.00
_cell.angle_gamma   90.00
#
_symmetry.space_group_name_H-M   'P 1'
#
loop_
_entity.id
_entity.type
_entity.pdbx_description
1 polymer ?
#
loop_
_entity_poly.entity_id
_entity_poly.type
_entity_poly.pdbx_seq_one_letter_code
_entity_poly.pdbx_strand_id
1 'polypeptide(L)'
;MGAARLLLASLLVLPASEAVRTSALTNCDYKELRRAQVRNLSKGAEGVEVSFCGRRAELRKEVEQPSAWEAVDWWDATQQGASLTPKERETLENHLGSYGFSRAVGLLGRGLLPPLRPEDRATRFVDESYVSLVRSVLDFEVNLGIAVNKLPASKKCKSLWRGAWVSSEKLEELRAKAAQGQATGFSYFQSTTSNEQHSYKFLHSNHQPASCRPMCIQKNLFFPIHIHFRTRHGKDATKWNPKEKEWLVLPNLLFNVRNVSQFISDPLYRMNTQDLVAWLNATHPYRSWQDEERRGQFYGPFPRLAEEVRKRKMDGKGFSDWEVDGKYEMLDVEAANYRAFFDALAARYELPPREGRYGSMVGNEDPFIYKVELEDAAGCA
;
A
#
# COMPACT_ATOMS: atom_id res chain seq x y z
N MET A 1 -62.28 -36.42 -3.30
CA MET A 1 -61.44 -35.68 -2.33
C MET A 1 -60.18 -36.53 -2.13
N GLY A 2 -58.94 -36.02 -2.17
CA GLY A 2 -58.52 -34.63 -2.42
C GLY A 2 -57.04 -34.39 -2.07
N ALA A 3 -56.16 -35.36 -2.34
CA ALA A 3 -54.78 -35.34 -1.84
C ALA A 3 -53.88 -34.37 -2.65
N ALA A 4 -53.46 -33.27 -2.02
CA ALA A 4 -52.54 -32.31 -2.61
C ALA A 4 -51.09 -32.84 -2.59
N ARG A 5 -50.46 -32.94 -3.76
CA ARG A 5 -49.00 -33.14 -3.86
C ARG A 5 -48.29 -31.80 -3.67
N LEU A 6 -47.45 -31.67 -2.63
CA LEU A 6 -46.47 -30.59 -2.61
C LEU A 6 -45.38 -30.88 -3.65
N LEU A 7 -45.19 -29.94 -4.57
CA LEU A 7 -43.96 -29.83 -5.35
C LEU A 7 -42.97 -28.97 -4.56
N LEU A 8 -41.88 -29.56 -4.07
CA LEU A 8 -40.73 -28.76 -3.65
C LEU A 8 -40.09 -28.18 -4.91
N ALA A 9 -40.19 -26.86 -5.06
CA ALA A 9 -39.38 -26.13 -6.03
C ALA A 9 -37.93 -26.07 -5.52
N SER A 10 -37.03 -26.84 -6.14
CA SER A 10 -35.60 -26.76 -5.88
C SER A 10 -35.06 -25.40 -6.32
N LEU A 11 -34.98 -24.45 -5.38
CA LEU A 11 -34.27 -23.19 -5.58
C LEU A 11 -32.78 -23.49 -5.83
N LEU A 12 -32.38 -23.40 -7.09
CA LEU A 12 -30.98 -23.41 -7.49
C LEU A 12 -30.31 -22.14 -6.96
N VAL A 13 -29.69 -22.27 -5.79
CA VAL A 13 -28.80 -21.23 -5.25
C VAL A 13 -27.57 -21.17 -6.16
N LEU A 14 -27.58 -20.22 -7.09
CA LEU A 14 -26.39 -19.84 -7.85
C LEU A 14 -25.29 -19.45 -6.86
N PRO A 15 -24.05 -19.95 -7.02
CA PRO A 15 -22.96 -19.59 -6.13
C PRO A 15 -22.66 -18.09 -6.24
N ALA A 16 -22.31 -17.45 -5.11
CA ALA A 16 -22.09 -16.00 -5.01
C ALA A 16 -20.90 -15.44 -5.84
N SER A 17 -20.26 -16.27 -6.67
CA SER A 17 -19.14 -15.90 -7.54
C SER A 17 -19.53 -15.00 -8.73
N GLU A 18 -20.81 -14.88 -9.08
CA GLU A 18 -21.23 -14.04 -10.22
C GLU A 18 -21.39 -12.55 -9.88
N ALA A 19 -21.44 -12.19 -8.58
CA ALA A 19 -21.66 -10.82 -8.12
C ALA A 19 -20.39 -9.94 -8.09
N VAL A 20 -19.23 -10.47 -8.52
CA VAL A 20 -17.93 -9.77 -8.56
C VAL A 20 -17.87 -8.71 -9.68
N ARG A 21 -18.86 -8.68 -10.58
CA ARG A 21 -18.80 -7.94 -11.86
C ARG A 21 -18.68 -6.42 -11.67
N THR A 22 -17.82 -5.83 -12.48
CA THR A 22 -17.62 -4.39 -12.63
C THR A 22 -18.89 -3.67 -13.10
N SER A 23 -18.97 -2.38 -12.78
CA SER A 23 -20.04 -1.48 -13.24
C SER A 23 -19.96 -1.25 -14.75
N ALA A 24 -20.64 -2.11 -15.51
CA ALA A 24 -20.88 -2.06 -16.95
C ALA A 24 -19.65 -2.19 -17.89
N LEU A 25 -19.79 -3.10 -18.87
CA LEU A 25 -19.13 -3.09 -20.19
C LEU A 25 -17.60 -3.24 -20.26
N THR A 26 -17.09 -4.47 -20.14
CA THR A 26 -15.98 -4.95 -21.01
C THR A 26 -15.95 -6.47 -21.18
N ASN A 27 -15.72 -6.92 -22.42
CA ASN A 27 -15.46 -8.32 -22.76
C ASN A 27 -13.95 -8.56 -22.95
N CYS A 28 -13.11 -8.02 -22.05
CA CYS A 28 -11.65 -7.98 -22.23
C CYS A 28 -10.93 -8.88 -21.22
N ASP A 29 -10.78 -10.17 -21.55
CA ASP A 29 -9.93 -11.10 -20.80
C ASP A 29 -8.47 -10.63 -20.86
N TYR A 30 -7.78 -10.60 -19.72
CA TYR A 30 -6.38 -10.19 -19.59
C TYR A 30 -5.42 -10.87 -20.58
N LYS A 31 -5.73 -12.08 -21.05
CA LYS A 31 -4.91 -12.80 -22.06
C LYS A 31 -4.83 -12.04 -23.40
N GLU A 32 -5.81 -11.19 -23.71
CA GLU A 32 -5.81 -10.33 -24.91
C GLU A 32 -4.75 -9.22 -24.87
N LEU A 33 -4.18 -8.90 -23.70
CA LEU A 33 -3.07 -7.94 -23.59
C LEU A 33 -1.82 -8.40 -24.35
N ARG A 34 -1.63 -9.72 -24.58
CA ARG A 34 -0.58 -10.24 -25.47
C ARG A 34 -0.75 -9.82 -26.94
N ARG A 35 -1.95 -9.40 -27.34
CA ARG A 35 -2.26 -8.90 -28.70
C ARG A 35 -2.29 -7.37 -28.75
N ALA A 36 -1.95 -6.68 -27.66
CA ALA A 36 -1.99 -5.23 -27.58
C ALA A 36 -1.00 -4.59 -28.55
N GLN A 37 -1.48 -3.64 -29.35
CA GLN A 37 -0.65 -2.86 -30.26
C GLN A 37 0.02 -1.73 -29.50
N VAL A 38 1.28 -1.94 -29.11
CA VAL A 38 2.13 -0.90 -28.50
C VAL A 38 2.88 -0.13 -29.60
N ARG A 39 2.78 1.21 -29.58
CA ARG A 39 3.46 2.14 -30.50
C ARG A 39 3.89 3.42 -29.78
N ASN A 40 4.96 4.09 -30.23
CA ASN A 40 5.31 5.42 -29.71
C ASN A 40 4.17 6.42 -29.96
N LEU A 41 4.03 7.42 -29.08
CA LEU A 41 3.18 8.59 -29.35
C LEU A 41 3.74 9.41 -30.53
N SER A 42 2.93 10.33 -31.06
CA SER A 42 3.31 11.23 -32.16
C SER A 42 4.49 12.14 -31.78
N LYS A 43 5.30 12.53 -32.79
CA LYS A 43 6.51 13.34 -32.60
C LYS A 43 6.23 14.57 -31.71
N GLY A 44 6.97 14.66 -30.60
CA GLY A 44 6.83 15.73 -29.60
C GLY A 44 6.29 15.26 -28.25
N ALA A 45 5.58 14.12 -28.19
CA ALA A 45 5.13 13.52 -26.94
C ALA A 45 6.06 12.39 -26.50
N GLU A 46 6.64 12.48 -25.30
CA GLU A 46 7.26 11.32 -24.64
C GLU A 46 6.17 10.38 -24.11
N GLY A 47 6.07 9.20 -24.72
CA GLY A 47 5.17 8.14 -24.25
C GLY A 47 4.97 7.03 -25.28
N VAL A 48 4.16 6.03 -24.92
CA VAL A 48 3.60 5.06 -25.88
C VAL A 48 2.08 5.05 -25.80
N GLU A 49 1.42 4.71 -26.90
CA GLU A 49 0.02 4.28 -26.91
C GLU A 49 -0.02 2.75 -26.89
N VAL A 50 -0.92 2.20 -26.08
CA VAL A 50 -1.30 0.78 -26.10
C VAL A 50 -2.75 0.65 -26.52
N SER A 51 -2.98 0.03 -27.68
CA SER A 51 -4.32 -0.25 -28.23
C SER A 51 -4.70 -1.72 -28.04
N PHE A 52 -5.79 -2.02 -27.31
CA PHE A 52 -6.24 -3.38 -26.99
C PHE A 52 -7.77 -3.40 -26.73
N CYS A 53 -8.47 -4.51 -27.02
CA CYS A 53 -9.92 -4.65 -26.74
C CYS A 53 -10.81 -3.48 -27.23
N GLY A 54 -10.44 -2.78 -28.31
CA GLY A 54 -11.12 -1.57 -28.79
C GLY A 54 -10.85 -0.29 -27.99
N ARG A 55 -10.10 -0.38 -26.88
CA ARG A 55 -9.64 0.73 -26.03
C ARG A 55 -8.24 1.20 -26.46
N ARG A 56 -7.87 2.38 -25.97
CA ARG A 56 -6.51 2.93 -26.02
C ARG A 56 -6.11 3.47 -24.66
N ALA A 57 -4.86 3.28 -24.29
CA ALA A 57 -4.23 3.92 -23.13
C ALA A 57 -2.96 4.62 -23.59
N GLU A 58 -2.75 5.88 -23.19
CA GLU A 58 -1.45 6.54 -23.32
C GLU A 58 -0.65 6.34 -22.03
N LEU A 59 0.59 5.90 -22.15
CA LEU A 59 1.50 5.68 -21.02
C LEU A 59 2.62 6.72 -21.05
N ARG A 60 2.82 7.41 -19.93
CA ARG A 60 3.75 8.53 -19.78
C ARG A 60 4.60 8.34 -18.51
N LYS A 61 5.74 9.03 -18.39
CA LYS A 61 6.69 8.84 -17.27
C LYS A 61 6.15 9.30 -15.91
N GLU A 62 5.42 10.41 -15.90
CA GLU A 62 5.12 11.20 -14.68
C GLU A 62 3.62 11.40 -14.42
N VAL A 63 2.75 11.01 -15.37
CA VAL A 63 1.30 11.18 -15.30
C VAL A 63 0.67 9.80 -15.12
N GLU A 64 0.13 9.52 -13.93
CA GLU A 64 -0.66 8.30 -13.70
C GLU A 64 -1.90 8.32 -14.62
N GLN A 65 -2.25 7.15 -15.15
CA GLN A 65 -3.41 6.93 -16.02
C GLN A 65 -4.13 5.67 -15.50
N PRO A 66 -4.76 5.73 -14.31
CA PRO A 66 -5.27 4.55 -13.61
C PRO A 66 -6.26 3.74 -14.45
N SER A 67 -7.07 4.41 -15.28
CA SER A 67 -8.07 3.83 -16.19
C SER A 67 -7.52 3.08 -17.40
N ALA A 68 -6.18 3.02 -17.56
CA ALA A 68 -5.52 2.27 -18.61
C ALA A 68 -5.98 0.80 -18.65
N TRP A 69 -6.07 0.15 -17.49
CA TRP A 69 -6.39 -1.29 -17.38
C TRP A 69 -7.63 -1.60 -16.54
N GLU A 70 -8.32 -0.62 -15.96
CA GLU A 70 -9.50 -0.81 -15.09
C GLU A 70 -10.61 -1.68 -15.70
N ALA A 71 -10.66 -1.78 -17.02
CA ALA A 71 -11.65 -2.53 -17.78
C ALA A 71 -11.17 -3.91 -18.27
N VAL A 72 -10.01 -4.39 -17.81
CA VAL A 72 -9.53 -5.75 -18.08
C VAL A 72 -10.09 -6.70 -17.01
N ASP A 73 -10.68 -7.82 -17.40
CA ASP A 73 -11.02 -8.89 -16.46
C ASP A 73 -9.80 -9.78 -16.22
N TRP A 74 -9.39 -9.88 -14.97
CA TRP A 74 -8.25 -10.68 -14.50
C TRP A 74 -8.66 -11.94 -13.72
N TRP A 75 -9.96 -12.19 -13.52
CA TRP A 75 -10.45 -13.28 -12.65
C TRP A 75 -10.92 -14.50 -13.45
N ASP A 76 -9.99 -15.44 -13.67
CA ASP A 76 -10.29 -16.70 -14.34
C ASP A 76 -10.57 -17.82 -13.31
N ALA A 77 -11.84 -17.95 -12.95
CA ALA A 77 -12.30 -19.00 -12.03
C ALA A 77 -12.07 -20.43 -12.56
N THR A 78 -11.93 -20.62 -13.87
CA THR A 78 -11.79 -21.95 -14.49
C THR A 78 -10.41 -22.59 -14.25
N GLN A 79 -9.40 -21.77 -13.96
CA GLN A 79 -8.02 -22.23 -13.76
C GLN A 79 -7.72 -22.71 -12.33
N GLN A 80 -8.59 -22.45 -11.35
CA GLN A 80 -8.24 -22.58 -9.94
C GLN A 80 -7.91 -24.02 -9.52
N GLY A 81 -6.74 -24.21 -8.91
CA GLY A 81 -6.23 -25.51 -8.49
C GLY A 81 -5.50 -26.29 -9.58
N ALA A 82 -5.41 -25.77 -10.82
CA ALA A 82 -4.63 -26.40 -11.87
C ALA A 82 -3.11 -26.26 -11.63
N SER A 83 -2.34 -27.22 -12.14
CA SER A 83 -0.88 -27.23 -11.99
C SER A 83 -0.20 -26.07 -12.71
N LEU A 84 0.74 -25.42 -12.01
CA LEU A 84 1.66 -24.44 -12.61
C LEU A 84 2.65 -25.14 -13.54
N THR A 85 2.80 -24.62 -14.77
CA THR A 85 3.89 -24.99 -15.67
C THR A 85 5.24 -24.42 -15.16
N PRO A 86 6.40 -24.89 -15.66
CA PRO A 86 7.69 -24.33 -15.27
C PRO A 86 7.78 -22.82 -15.48
N LYS A 87 7.34 -22.31 -16.64
CA LYS A 87 7.34 -20.86 -16.96
C LYS A 87 6.39 -20.06 -16.06
N GLU A 88 5.22 -20.59 -15.73
CA GLU A 88 4.29 -19.92 -14.80
C GLU A 88 4.87 -19.84 -13.39
N ARG A 89 5.54 -20.91 -12.92
CA ARG A 89 6.25 -20.93 -11.65
C ARG A 89 7.40 -19.91 -11.65
N GLU A 90 8.25 -19.92 -12.68
CA GLU A 90 9.34 -18.96 -12.85
C GLU A 90 8.83 -17.51 -12.88
N THR A 91 7.71 -17.24 -13.56
CA THR A 91 7.10 -15.90 -13.59
C THR A 91 6.65 -15.47 -12.18
N LEU A 92 6.03 -16.38 -11.43
CA LEU A 92 5.60 -16.13 -10.06
C LEU A 92 6.81 -15.91 -9.13
N GLU A 93 7.81 -16.79 -9.18
CA GLU A 93 9.06 -16.71 -8.39
C GLU A 93 9.89 -15.45 -8.72
N ASN A 94 9.84 -14.95 -9.96
CA ASN A 94 10.45 -13.68 -10.36
C ASN A 94 9.69 -12.45 -9.82
N HIS A 95 8.35 -12.50 -9.78
CA HIS A 95 7.53 -11.38 -9.30
C HIS A 95 7.61 -11.19 -7.77
N LEU A 96 7.62 -12.29 -7.02
CA LEU A 96 7.68 -12.31 -5.56
C LEU A 96 9.11 -12.04 -5.06
N GLY A 97 9.26 -11.38 -3.90
CA GLY A 97 10.50 -11.29 -3.11
C GLY A 97 11.74 -10.62 -3.75
N SER A 98 11.77 -10.38 -5.07
CA SER A 98 12.88 -9.76 -5.79
C SER A 98 12.70 -8.25 -6.02
N TYR A 99 11.46 -7.75 -5.90
CA TYR A 99 10.98 -6.40 -6.25
C TYR A 99 11.18 -5.97 -7.71
N GLY A 100 12.03 -6.67 -8.47
CA GLY A 100 12.56 -6.22 -9.75
C GLY A 100 11.63 -6.36 -10.96
N PHE A 101 10.71 -7.31 -10.91
CA PHE A 101 9.63 -7.41 -11.90
C PHE A 101 8.37 -6.69 -11.40
N SER A 102 8.10 -6.80 -10.10
CA SER A 102 6.95 -6.20 -9.40
C SER A 102 6.93 -4.67 -9.47
N ARG A 103 8.08 -3.96 -9.49
CA ARG A 103 8.11 -2.51 -9.69
C ARG A 103 7.64 -2.08 -11.09
N ALA A 104 8.10 -2.75 -12.14
CA ALA A 104 7.71 -2.42 -13.52
C ALA A 104 6.23 -2.75 -13.79
N VAL A 105 5.75 -3.90 -13.30
CA VAL A 105 4.33 -4.28 -13.30
C VAL A 105 3.48 -3.26 -12.53
N GLY A 106 3.92 -2.84 -11.33
CA GLY A 106 3.22 -1.85 -10.52
C GLY A 106 3.16 -0.44 -11.15
N LEU A 107 4.17 -0.06 -11.94
CA LEU A 107 4.16 1.18 -12.72
C LEU A 107 3.24 1.06 -13.93
N LEU A 108 3.42 0.02 -14.75
CA LEU A 108 2.60 -0.19 -15.94
C LEU A 108 1.11 -0.25 -15.57
N GLY A 109 0.75 -1.05 -14.57
CA GLY A 109 -0.60 -1.17 -14.04
C GLY A 109 -1.20 0.11 -13.44
N ARG A 110 -0.42 1.19 -13.25
CA ARG A 110 -0.90 2.55 -12.90
C ARG A 110 -1.02 3.48 -14.11
N GLY A 111 -0.73 3.00 -15.30
CA GLY A 111 -0.65 3.79 -16.53
C GLY A 111 0.69 4.53 -16.71
N LEU A 112 1.69 4.26 -15.87
CA LEU A 112 3.02 4.86 -15.95
C LEU A 112 3.96 4.04 -16.83
N LEU A 113 4.90 4.71 -17.48
CA LEU A 113 6.01 4.05 -18.17
C LEU A 113 7.06 3.53 -17.16
N PRO A 114 7.41 2.23 -17.18
CA PRO A 114 8.62 1.74 -16.53
C PRO A 114 9.88 2.37 -17.18
N PRO A 115 10.95 2.65 -16.42
CA PRO A 115 12.17 3.25 -16.96
C PRO A 115 12.97 2.26 -17.82
N LEU A 116 13.48 2.70 -18.99
CA LEU A 116 14.32 1.88 -19.88
C LEU A 116 15.63 1.41 -19.23
N ARG A 117 16.18 2.25 -18.36
CA ARG A 117 17.37 1.97 -17.57
C ARG A 117 17.03 2.36 -16.13
N PRO A 118 16.67 1.40 -15.27
CA PRO A 118 16.37 1.71 -13.88
C PRO A 118 17.64 2.18 -13.17
N GLU A 119 17.50 3.23 -12.36
CA GLU A 119 18.59 3.73 -11.51
C GLU A 119 18.86 2.76 -10.33
N ASP A 120 17.85 1.99 -9.93
CA ASP A 120 18.04 0.83 -9.06
C ASP A 120 18.47 -0.41 -9.86
N ARG A 121 19.42 -1.18 -9.29
CA ARG A 121 19.71 -2.54 -9.77
C ARG A 121 18.61 -3.56 -9.41
N ALA A 122 17.49 -3.09 -8.87
CA ALA A 122 16.36 -3.94 -8.51
C ALA A 122 15.57 -4.30 -9.76
N THR A 123 15.14 -3.31 -10.54
CA THR A 123 14.27 -3.52 -11.70
C THR A 123 14.96 -4.37 -12.77
N ARG A 124 14.31 -5.47 -13.20
CA ARG A 124 14.93 -6.53 -14.04
C ARG A 124 14.63 -6.44 -15.53
N PHE A 125 13.61 -5.67 -15.92
CA PHE A 125 13.39 -5.35 -17.32
C PHE A 125 14.42 -4.31 -17.78
N VAL A 126 15.13 -4.60 -18.86
CA VAL A 126 16.06 -3.69 -19.54
C VAL A 126 15.84 -3.89 -21.04
N ASP A 127 15.50 -2.82 -21.74
CA ASP A 127 15.02 -2.85 -23.12
C ASP A 127 15.51 -1.60 -23.87
N GLU A 128 15.68 -1.69 -25.19
CA GLU A 128 16.24 -0.59 -25.99
C GLU A 128 15.22 0.50 -26.35
N SER A 129 13.91 0.21 -26.23
CA SER A 129 12.84 1.17 -26.52
C SER A 129 11.60 0.93 -25.65
N TYR A 130 10.83 1.99 -25.37
CA TYR A 130 9.61 1.88 -24.56
C TYR A 130 8.56 0.95 -25.18
N VAL A 131 8.53 0.83 -26.52
CA VAL A 131 7.64 -0.11 -27.23
C VAL A 131 8.02 -1.56 -26.96
N SER A 132 9.31 -1.88 -26.88
CA SER A 132 9.79 -3.21 -26.51
C SER A 132 9.52 -3.48 -25.03
N LEU A 133 9.96 -2.55 -24.15
CA LEU A 133 9.78 -2.63 -22.69
C LEU A 133 8.32 -2.87 -22.28
N VAL A 134 7.38 -2.10 -22.82
CA VAL A 134 5.96 -2.24 -22.47
C VAL A 134 5.39 -3.57 -22.97
N ARG A 135 5.85 -4.12 -24.11
CA ARG A 135 5.48 -5.48 -24.53
C ARG A 135 6.07 -6.54 -23.59
N SER A 136 7.35 -6.42 -23.24
CA SER A 136 8.02 -7.30 -22.28
C SER A 136 7.28 -7.37 -20.93
N VAL A 137 6.82 -6.22 -20.42
CA VAL A 137 6.06 -6.15 -19.16
C VAL A 137 4.63 -6.67 -19.34
N LEU A 138 3.89 -6.33 -20.41
CA LEU A 138 2.54 -6.87 -20.67
C LEU A 138 2.55 -8.40 -20.79
N ASP A 139 3.51 -8.98 -21.52
CA ASP A 139 3.64 -10.43 -21.63
C ASP A 139 3.93 -11.08 -20.27
N PHE A 140 4.74 -10.43 -19.42
CA PHE A 140 4.99 -10.86 -18.05
C PHE A 140 3.71 -10.78 -17.19
N GLU A 141 2.96 -9.68 -17.27
CA GLU A 141 1.69 -9.51 -16.54
C GLU A 141 0.66 -10.57 -16.92
N VAL A 142 0.53 -10.93 -18.22
CA VAL A 142 -0.34 -12.04 -18.62
C VAL A 142 0.16 -13.38 -18.09
N ASN A 143 1.47 -13.65 -18.14
CA ASN A 143 2.03 -14.88 -17.58
C ASN A 143 1.80 -14.97 -16.05
N LEU A 144 1.89 -13.84 -15.34
CA LEU A 144 1.60 -13.71 -13.92
C LEU A 144 0.10 -13.91 -13.66
N GLY A 145 -0.79 -13.30 -14.46
CA GLY A 145 -2.23 -13.50 -14.38
C GLY A 145 -2.63 -14.96 -14.55
N ILE A 146 -2.00 -15.69 -15.47
CA ILE A 146 -2.22 -17.15 -15.64
C ILE A 146 -1.76 -17.90 -14.38
N ALA A 147 -0.54 -17.63 -13.89
CA ALA A 147 0.00 -18.30 -12.71
C ALA A 147 -0.85 -18.04 -11.44
N VAL A 148 -1.24 -16.78 -11.22
CA VAL A 148 -2.00 -16.34 -10.05
C VAL A 148 -3.45 -16.82 -10.08
N ASN A 149 -4.07 -16.93 -11.27
CA ASN A 149 -5.40 -17.54 -11.37
C ASN A 149 -5.40 -19.04 -11.04
N LYS A 150 -4.33 -19.77 -11.38
CA LYS A 150 -4.18 -21.19 -11.02
C LYS A 150 -4.06 -21.42 -9.52
N LEU A 151 -3.56 -20.45 -8.75
CA LEU A 151 -3.61 -20.52 -7.29
C LEU A 151 -5.07 -20.55 -6.80
N PRO A 152 -5.41 -21.36 -5.78
CA PRO A 152 -6.76 -21.41 -5.25
C PRO A 152 -7.13 -20.11 -4.51
N ALA A 153 -8.38 -19.67 -4.66
CA ALA A 153 -8.96 -18.64 -3.81
C ALA A 153 -9.15 -19.14 -2.36
N SER A 154 -9.27 -18.21 -1.41
CA SER A 154 -9.42 -18.57 -0.01
C SER A 154 -10.87 -18.92 0.35
N LYS A 155 -11.09 -20.18 0.77
CA LYS A 155 -12.40 -20.70 1.23
C LYS A 155 -12.98 -20.01 2.49
N LYS A 156 -12.22 -19.12 3.12
CA LYS A 156 -12.59 -18.30 4.27
C LYS A 156 -11.95 -16.93 4.10
N CYS A 157 -12.58 -15.88 4.61
CA CYS A 157 -12.00 -14.54 4.53
C CYS A 157 -10.64 -14.46 5.24
N LYS A 158 -9.73 -13.71 4.61
CA LYS A 158 -8.40 -13.39 5.12
C LYS A 158 -8.30 -11.91 5.40
N SER A 159 -7.65 -11.56 6.50
CA SER A 159 -7.04 -10.25 6.69
C SER A 159 -5.67 -10.26 6.04
N LEU A 160 -5.50 -9.47 4.99
CA LEU A 160 -4.24 -9.26 4.29
C LEU A 160 -3.86 -7.77 4.37
N TRP A 161 -2.57 -7.48 4.45
CA TRP A 161 -2.07 -6.15 4.77
C TRP A 161 -1.07 -5.66 3.71
N ARG A 162 -1.09 -4.36 3.42
CA ARG A 162 -0.17 -3.74 2.45
C ARG A 162 0.16 -2.31 2.90
N GLY A 163 1.45 -2.03 3.13
CA GLY A 163 1.95 -0.67 3.06
C GLY A 163 2.15 -0.26 1.61
N ALA A 164 1.80 0.98 1.26
CA ALA A 164 2.08 1.56 -0.04
C ALA A 164 2.14 3.10 0.06
N TRP A 165 2.69 3.74 -0.98
CA TRP A 165 2.51 5.17 -1.23
C TRP A 165 1.49 5.38 -2.37
N VAL A 166 0.58 6.33 -2.18
CA VAL A 166 -0.43 6.74 -3.19
C VAL A 166 -0.48 8.26 -3.32
N SER A 167 -0.93 8.72 -4.48
CA SER A 167 -1.14 10.14 -4.77
C SER A 167 -2.20 10.76 -3.85
N SER A 168 -2.12 12.08 -3.63
CA SER A 168 -3.14 12.84 -2.90
C SER A 168 -4.53 12.69 -3.54
N GLU A 169 -4.62 12.71 -4.87
CA GLU A 169 -5.84 12.42 -5.62
C GLU A 169 -6.44 11.05 -5.26
N LYS A 170 -5.63 9.98 -5.25
CA LYS A 170 -6.12 8.64 -4.90
C LYS A 170 -6.50 8.50 -3.42
N LEU A 171 -5.87 9.27 -2.52
CA LEU A 171 -6.28 9.34 -1.12
C LEU A 171 -7.67 9.98 -0.98
N GLU A 172 -7.92 11.11 -1.66
CA GLU A 172 -9.24 11.75 -1.63
C GLU A 172 -10.32 10.92 -2.34
N GLU A 173 -9.98 10.21 -3.42
CA GLU A 173 -10.89 9.24 -4.04
C GLU A 173 -11.32 8.15 -3.04
N LEU A 174 -10.37 7.59 -2.27
CA LEU A 174 -10.66 6.60 -1.23
C LEU A 174 -11.50 7.18 -0.08
N ARG A 175 -11.24 8.43 0.35
CA ARG A 175 -12.04 9.13 1.36
C ARG A 175 -13.48 9.38 0.88
N ALA A 176 -13.64 9.87 -0.34
CA ALA A 176 -14.95 10.10 -0.95
C ALA A 176 -15.74 8.79 -1.08
N LYS A 177 -15.08 7.70 -1.50
CA LYS A 177 -15.70 6.37 -1.58
C LYS A 177 -16.09 5.81 -0.22
N ALA A 178 -15.28 6.01 0.83
CA ALA A 178 -15.66 5.63 2.19
C ALA A 178 -16.90 6.39 2.66
N ALA A 179 -16.95 7.72 2.47
CA ALA A 179 -18.09 8.55 2.85
C ALA A 179 -19.38 8.20 2.07
N GLN A 180 -19.25 7.68 0.85
CA GLN A 180 -20.37 7.28 -0.02
C GLN A 180 -20.68 5.77 0.04
N GLY A 181 -19.95 4.98 0.84
CA GLY A 181 -20.11 3.52 0.94
C GLY A 181 -19.79 2.75 -0.35
N GLN A 182 -18.95 3.31 -1.22
CA GLN A 182 -18.67 2.81 -2.57
C GLN A 182 -17.46 1.86 -2.65
N ALA A 183 -17.36 1.15 -3.78
CA ALA A 183 -16.24 0.27 -4.08
C ALA A 183 -15.08 0.97 -4.80
N THR A 184 -13.86 0.51 -4.53
CA THR A 184 -12.65 0.80 -5.30
C THR A 184 -12.09 -0.48 -5.92
N GLY A 185 -11.49 -0.35 -7.10
CA GLY A 185 -10.54 -1.32 -7.63
C GLY A 185 -9.11 -0.77 -7.59
N PHE A 186 -8.17 -1.59 -8.04
CA PHE A 186 -6.80 -1.19 -8.36
C PHE A 186 -6.38 -1.88 -9.67
N SER A 187 -5.90 -1.12 -10.65
CA SER A 187 -5.52 -1.60 -11.99
C SER A 187 -4.17 -2.35 -12.05
N TYR A 188 -3.62 -2.73 -10.90
CA TYR A 188 -2.37 -3.46 -10.74
C TYR A 188 -2.48 -4.56 -9.66
N PHE A 189 -1.59 -5.56 -9.72
CA PHE A 189 -1.52 -6.64 -8.74
C PHE A 189 -1.16 -6.08 -7.35
N GLN A 190 -1.88 -6.48 -6.30
CA GLN A 190 -1.48 -6.15 -4.93
C GLN A 190 -0.69 -7.31 -4.33
N SER A 191 0.63 -7.15 -4.21
CA SER A 191 1.40 -7.83 -3.16
C SER A 191 0.86 -7.40 -1.80
N THR A 192 0.40 -8.36 -1.01
CA THR A 192 -0.09 -8.20 0.35
C THR A 192 0.54 -9.25 1.24
N THR A 193 0.42 -9.13 2.56
CA THR A 193 0.96 -10.12 3.50
C THR A 193 -0.06 -10.50 4.56
N SER A 194 -0.01 -11.74 5.02
CA SER A 194 -0.75 -12.20 6.20
C SER A 194 -0.10 -11.76 7.54
N ASN A 195 1.00 -10.99 7.49
CA ASN A 195 1.69 -10.42 8.64
C ASN A 195 1.64 -8.88 8.61
N GLU A 196 0.74 -8.26 9.39
CA GLU A 196 0.58 -6.80 9.50
C GLU A 196 1.93 -6.08 9.69
N GLN A 197 2.75 -6.57 10.64
CA GLN A 197 4.05 -6.01 10.98
C GLN A 197 5.04 -5.97 9.81
N HIS A 198 4.94 -6.93 8.88
CA HIS A 198 5.79 -6.94 7.70
C HIS A 198 5.34 -5.86 6.70
N SER A 199 4.04 -5.61 6.58
CA SER A 199 3.50 -4.66 5.59
C SER A 199 3.93 -3.21 5.85
N TYR A 200 4.15 -2.84 7.11
CA TYR A 200 4.65 -1.53 7.51
C TYR A 200 6.04 -1.19 6.95
N LYS A 201 6.83 -2.19 6.51
CA LYS A 201 8.13 -1.96 5.85
C LYS A 201 8.01 -1.14 4.56
N PHE A 202 6.89 -1.25 3.86
CA PHE A 202 6.66 -0.54 2.59
C PHE A 202 6.24 0.93 2.77
N LEU A 203 6.21 1.42 4.01
CA LEU A 203 5.89 2.82 4.35
C LEU A 203 7.13 3.67 4.63
N HIS A 204 8.32 3.07 4.83
CA HIS A 204 9.57 3.81 5.01
C HIS A 204 9.84 4.76 3.83
N SER A 205 10.58 5.84 4.08
CA SER A 205 10.91 6.87 3.08
C SER A 205 11.64 6.29 1.86
N ASN A 206 12.33 5.15 2.01
CA ASN A 206 12.95 4.40 0.91
C ASN A 206 11.97 3.91 -0.17
N HIS A 207 10.67 3.91 0.12
CA HIS A 207 9.60 3.55 -0.82
C HIS A 207 8.77 4.76 -1.30
N GLN A 208 9.15 6.00 -0.93
CA GLN A 208 8.56 7.21 -1.48
C GLN A 208 8.83 7.33 -2.99
N PRO A 209 7.89 7.85 -3.80
CA PRO A 209 8.11 8.13 -5.22
C PRO A 209 9.27 9.09 -5.45
N ALA A 210 10.15 8.74 -6.39
CA ALA A 210 11.38 9.49 -6.67
C ALA A 210 11.15 10.94 -7.11
N SER A 211 9.99 11.23 -7.73
CA SER A 211 9.58 12.57 -8.15
C SER A 211 9.32 13.55 -7.00
N CYS A 212 9.10 13.06 -5.77
CA CYS A 212 8.80 13.90 -4.61
C CYS A 212 9.69 13.66 -3.39
N ARG A 213 10.42 12.53 -3.31
CA ARG A 213 11.27 12.18 -2.16
C ARG A 213 12.32 13.26 -1.87
N PRO A 214 12.60 13.63 -0.60
CA PRO A 214 11.99 13.15 0.65
C PRO A 214 10.75 13.96 1.10
N MET A 215 10.23 14.84 0.24
CA MET A 215 9.23 15.86 0.60
C MET A 215 7.81 15.55 0.10
N CYS A 216 7.47 14.27 -0.08
CA CYS A 216 6.20 13.85 -0.69
C CYS A 216 4.96 14.31 0.09
N ILE A 217 5.05 14.30 1.43
CA ILE A 217 3.98 14.74 2.33
C ILE A 217 3.88 16.27 2.36
N GLN A 218 5.02 16.96 2.54
CA GLN A 218 5.08 18.42 2.61
C GLN A 218 4.62 19.11 1.32
N LYS A 219 4.84 18.46 0.15
CA LYS A 219 4.34 18.94 -1.15
C LYS A 219 2.88 18.55 -1.44
N ASN A 220 2.20 17.82 -0.55
CA ASN A 220 0.85 17.28 -0.78
C ASN A 220 0.73 16.43 -2.06
N LEU A 221 1.78 15.65 -2.40
CA LEU A 221 1.84 14.85 -3.62
C LEU A 221 1.53 13.38 -3.38
N PHE A 222 2.17 12.76 -2.39
CA PHE A 222 1.99 11.35 -2.07
C PHE A 222 2.03 11.10 -0.57
N PHE A 223 1.21 10.16 -0.09
CA PHE A 223 1.07 9.81 1.32
C PHE A 223 1.26 8.30 1.57
N PRO A 224 1.75 7.92 2.78
CA PRO A 224 1.85 6.52 3.18
C PRO A 224 0.48 5.99 3.62
N ILE A 225 0.02 4.91 2.97
CA ILE A 225 -1.24 4.21 3.28
C ILE A 225 -0.97 2.77 3.75
N HIS A 226 -1.60 2.39 4.86
CA HIS A 226 -1.65 1.01 5.34
C HIS A 226 -3.04 0.44 5.06
N ILE A 227 -3.13 -0.44 4.05
CA ILE A 227 -4.37 -1.05 3.59
C ILE A 227 -4.60 -2.37 4.32
N HIS A 228 -5.79 -2.52 4.90
CA HIS A 228 -6.36 -3.79 5.34
C HIS A 228 -7.34 -4.30 4.29
N PHE A 229 -7.02 -5.43 3.66
CA PHE A 229 -7.94 -6.17 2.80
C PHE A 229 -8.60 -7.31 3.60
N ARG A 230 -9.92 -7.30 3.67
CA ARG A 230 -10.76 -8.41 4.16
C ARG A 230 -11.38 -9.11 2.95
N THR A 231 -10.77 -10.21 2.50
CA THR A 231 -11.07 -10.79 1.17
C THR A 231 -11.08 -12.33 1.13
N ARG A 232 -11.81 -12.90 0.17
CA ARG A 232 -11.72 -14.32 -0.27
C ARG A 232 -10.91 -14.50 -1.55
N HIS A 233 -10.85 -13.46 -2.39
CA HIS A 233 -10.22 -13.50 -3.71
C HIS A 233 -8.68 -13.45 -3.68
N GLY A 234 -8.08 -13.10 -2.54
CA GLY A 234 -6.63 -13.21 -2.32
C GLY A 234 -6.09 -14.63 -2.49
N LYS A 235 -4.94 -14.74 -3.16
CA LYS A 235 -4.26 -15.98 -3.56
C LYS A 235 -3.01 -16.21 -2.71
N ASP A 236 -2.83 -17.40 -2.16
CA ASP A 236 -1.70 -17.70 -1.27
C ASP A 236 -0.39 -17.93 -2.05
N ALA A 237 0.59 -17.04 -1.85
CA ALA A 237 1.93 -17.14 -2.44
C ALA A 237 3.01 -17.53 -1.41
N THR A 238 2.63 -17.82 -0.16
CA THR A 238 3.53 -18.12 0.97
C THR A 238 4.49 -19.29 0.69
N LYS A 239 4.11 -20.22 -0.20
CA LYS A 239 4.96 -21.34 -0.63
C LYS A 239 6.26 -20.88 -1.33
N TRP A 240 6.20 -19.77 -2.05
CA TRP A 240 7.32 -19.21 -2.82
C TRP A 240 8.00 -18.06 -2.09
N ASN A 241 7.23 -17.24 -1.35
CA ASN A 241 7.76 -16.20 -0.48
C ASN A 241 7.35 -16.41 1.00
N PRO A 242 7.93 -17.41 1.70
CA PRO A 242 7.57 -17.72 3.09
C PRO A 242 8.09 -16.69 4.10
N LYS A 243 9.12 -15.92 3.75
CA LYS A 243 9.71 -14.88 4.62
C LYS A 243 8.76 -13.70 4.82
N GLU A 244 8.06 -13.32 3.76
CA GLU A 244 7.15 -12.16 3.74
C GLU A 244 5.69 -12.60 3.95
N LYS A 245 5.41 -13.92 3.92
CA LYS A 245 4.08 -14.53 3.98
C LYS A 245 3.11 -13.92 2.97
N GLU A 246 3.60 -13.81 1.74
CA GLU A 246 2.99 -13.01 0.68
C GLU A 246 1.71 -13.65 0.12
N TRP A 247 0.73 -12.81 -0.18
CA TRP A 247 -0.54 -13.14 -0.83
C TRP A 247 -0.76 -12.14 -1.97
N LEU A 248 -1.21 -12.61 -3.13
CA LEU A 248 -1.48 -11.76 -4.28
C LEU A 248 -2.98 -11.53 -4.44
N VAL A 249 -3.38 -10.27 -4.64
CA VAL A 249 -4.72 -9.88 -5.07
C VAL A 249 -4.64 -9.48 -6.54
N LEU A 250 -5.49 -10.06 -7.38
CA LEU A 250 -5.56 -9.77 -8.81
C LEU A 250 -6.04 -8.32 -9.07
N PRO A 251 -5.65 -7.69 -10.19
CA PRO A 251 -6.14 -6.36 -10.53
C PRO A 251 -7.66 -6.32 -10.71
N ASN A 252 -8.24 -5.12 -10.61
CA ASN A 252 -9.65 -4.78 -10.85
C ASN A 252 -10.70 -5.49 -9.98
N LEU A 253 -10.29 -6.38 -9.07
CA LEU A 253 -11.16 -6.86 -7.98
C LEU A 253 -11.66 -5.66 -7.17
N LEU A 254 -12.99 -5.63 -6.96
CA LEU A 254 -13.66 -4.54 -6.28
C LEU A 254 -13.74 -4.77 -4.77
N PHE A 255 -13.49 -3.70 -4.01
CA PHE A 255 -13.57 -3.68 -2.56
C PHE A 255 -14.37 -2.47 -2.07
N ASN A 256 -15.39 -2.71 -1.26
CA ASN A 256 -16.10 -1.66 -0.53
C ASN A 256 -15.11 -0.95 0.40
N VAL A 257 -14.96 0.37 0.25
CA VAL A 257 -14.14 1.16 1.17
C VAL A 257 -14.95 1.36 2.45
N ARG A 258 -14.53 0.75 3.56
CA ARG A 258 -15.23 0.79 4.84
C ARG A 258 -14.82 1.98 5.70
N ASN A 259 -13.55 2.34 5.66
CA ASN A 259 -12.97 3.41 6.48
C ASN A 259 -11.69 3.95 5.83
N VAL A 260 -11.46 5.26 5.93
CA VAL A 260 -10.15 5.89 5.68
C VAL A 260 -9.87 6.83 6.85
N SER A 261 -8.92 6.46 7.70
CA SER A 261 -8.60 7.18 8.94
C SER A 261 -7.14 7.60 9.00
N GLN A 262 -6.86 8.79 9.52
CA GLN A 262 -5.48 9.22 9.81
C GLN A 262 -5.03 8.60 11.13
N PHE A 263 -3.81 8.06 11.14
CA PHE A 263 -3.22 7.37 12.28
C PHE A 263 -1.82 7.95 12.49
N ILE A 264 -1.62 8.69 13.58
CA ILE A 264 -0.29 9.19 13.98
C ILE A 264 0.61 7.97 14.19
N SER A 265 1.72 7.87 13.45
CA SER A 265 2.59 6.68 13.44
C SER A 265 3.56 6.67 14.61
N ASP A 266 3.87 7.85 15.16
CA ASP A 266 4.82 8.05 16.25
C ASP A 266 4.47 7.22 17.51
N PRO A 267 5.37 6.32 17.96
CA PRO A 267 5.21 5.61 19.23
C PRO A 267 5.15 6.53 20.46
N LEU A 268 5.82 7.69 20.44
CA LEU A 268 5.85 8.63 21.55
C LEU A 268 4.45 9.19 21.82
N TYR A 269 3.79 9.72 20.78
CA TYR A 269 2.42 10.24 20.81
C TYR A 269 1.37 9.21 21.30
N ARG A 270 1.75 7.92 21.35
CA ARG A 270 0.90 6.77 21.70
C ARG A 270 1.13 6.21 23.10
N MET A 271 2.12 6.72 23.84
CA MET A 271 2.35 6.30 25.22
C MET A 271 1.26 6.89 26.14
N ASN A 272 0.81 6.12 27.13
CA ASN A 272 0.14 6.71 28.30
C ASN A 272 1.21 7.33 29.24
N THR A 273 0.79 8.11 30.24
CA THR A 273 1.69 8.76 31.21
C THR A 273 2.69 7.81 31.87
N GLN A 274 2.31 6.58 32.20
CA GLN A 274 3.20 5.64 32.88
C GLN A 274 4.29 5.11 31.94
N ASP A 275 3.89 4.72 30.73
CA ASP A 275 4.82 4.28 29.68
C ASP A 275 5.77 5.42 29.24
N LEU A 276 5.27 6.65 29.11
CA LEU A 276 6.04 7.84 28.77
C LEU A 276 7.08 8.19 29.85
N VAL A 277 6.65 8.17 31.13
CA VAL A 277 7.55 8.38 32.28
C VAL A 277 8.58 7.26 32.38
N ALA A 278 8.21 6.01 32.10
CA ALA A 278 9.15 4.89 32.11
C ALA A 278 10.21 5.04 31.00
N TRP A 279 9.80 5.39 29.78
CA TRP A 279 10.72 5.66 28.66
C TRP A 279 11.65 6.83 28.98
N LEU A 280 11.14 8.01 29.38
CA LEU A 280 11.98 9.17 29.74
C LEU A 280 13.03 8.84 30.82
N ASN A 281 12.69 8.03 31.82
CA ASN A 281 13.66 7.60 32.85
C ASN A 281 14.66 6.54 32.35
N ALA A 282 14.36 5.82 31.27
CA ALA A 282 15.18 4.70 30.76
C ALA A 282 16.10 5.09 29.58
N THR A 283 15.63 5.96 28.66
CA THR A 283 16.43 6.46 27.52
C THR A 283 17.09 7.81 27.79
N HIS A 284 16.55 8.60 28.72
CA HIS A 284 17.13 9.89 29.12
C HIS A 284 17.63 9.97 30.58
N PRO A 285 18.16 8.90 31.21
CA PRO A 285 18.70 8.95 32.57
C PRO A 285 19.99 9.77 32.60
N TYR A 286 19.85 11.06 32.93
CA TYR A 286 20.90 11.96 33.41
C TYR A 286 22.29 11.79 32.74
N ARG A 287 22.34 11.73 31.39
CA ARG A 287 23.61 11.66 30.65
C ARG A 287 24.53 12.80 31.15
N SER A 288 25.68 12.42 31.68
CA SER A 288 26.44 13.26 32.60
C SER A 288 27.28 14.32 31.88
N TRP A 289 26.64 15.43 31.47
CA TRP A 289 27.13 16.82 31.37
C TRP A 289 28.52 17.17 30.77
N GLN A 290 29.27 16.20 30.26
CA GLN A 290 30.67 16.34 29.81
C GLN A 290 30.81 16.65 28.31
N ASP A 291 29.81 16.34 27.47
CA ASP A 291 29.72 16.81 26.08
C ASP A 291 29.37 18.32 26.07
N GLU A 292 30.31 19.20 26.40
CA GLU A 292 30.06 20.66 26.45
C GLU A 292 29.64 21.22 25.08
N GLU A 293 30.15 20.67 23.98
CA GLU A 293 29.83 21.08 22.60
C GLU A 293 28.34 20.97 22.25
N ARG A 294 27.60 20.05 22.90
CA ARG A 294 26.17 19.83 22.64
C ARG A 294 25.24 20.75 23.43
N ARG A 295 25.76 21.59 24.34
CA ARG A 295 24.96 22.48 25.20
C ARG A 295 24.03 23.43 24.44
N GLY A 296 24.37 23.80 23.21
CA GLY A 296 23.55 24.69 22.38
C GLY A 296 22.27 24.07 21.80
N GLN A 297 22.09 22.74 21.89
CA GLN A 297 21.01 22.02 21.18
C GLN A 297 19.91 21.44 22.08
N PHE A 298 20.12 21.35 23.41
CA PHE A 298 19.22 20.64 24.33
C PHE A 298 18.90 21.48 25.59
N TYR A 299 17.61 21.69 25.87
CA TYR A 299 17.12 22.50 26.98
C TYR A 299 17.14 21.77 28.34
N GLY A 300 18.32 21.61 28.95
CA GLY A 300 18.48 21.38 30.39
C GLY A 300 18.31 19.93 30.91
N PRO A 301 18.32 19.73 32.24
CA PRO A 301 18.41 18.41 32.86
C PRO A 301 17.12 17.58 32.80
N PHE A 302 17.21 16.42 32.14
CA PHE A 302 16.10 15.50 31.84
C PHE A 302 15.24 14.96 33.00
N PRO A 303 15.70 14.78 34.28
CA PRO A 303 14.83 14.24 35.34
C PRO A 303 13.55 15.06 35.55
N ARG A 304 13.61 16.37 35.34
CA ARG A 304 12.47 17.29 35.46
C ARG A 304 11.39 17.03 34.40
N LEU A 305 11.72 16.46 33.24
CA LEU A 305 10.73 16.12 32.20
C LEU A 305 9.84 14.97 32.66
N ALA A 306 10.44 13.88 33.18
CA ALA A 306 9.66 12.76 33.70
C ALA A 306 8.82 13.14 34.95
N GLU A 307 9.30 14.10 35.75
CA GLU A 307 8.56 14.64 36.88
C GLU A 307 7.40 15.56 36.46
N GLU A 308 7.61 16.51 35.54
CA GLU A 308 6.54 17.38 35.03
C GLU A 308 5.48 16.59 34.25
N VAL A 309 5.87 15.60 33.43
CA VAL A 309 4.92 14.68 32.76
C VAL A 309 4.06 13.94 33.80
N ARG A 310 4.67 13.38 34.85
CA ARG A 310 3.97 12.69 35.94
C ARG A 310 3.02 13.63 36.70
N LYS A 311 3.49 14.84 37.02
CA LYS A 311 2.76 15.89 37.76
C LYS A 311 1.56 16.42 36.97
N ARG A 312 1.74 16.67 35.66
CA ARG A 312 0.71 17.17 34.73
C ARG A 312 -0.19 16.07 34.18
N LYS A 313 0.13 14.80 34.44
CA LYS A 313 -0.56 13.60 33.89
C LYS A 313 -0.59 13.59 32.36
N MET A 314 0.49 14.04 31.73
CA MET A 314 0.63 14.05 30.28
C MET A 314 0.71 12.61 29.76
N ASP A 315 -0.07 12.30 28.74
CA ASP A 315 0.21 11.18 27.84
C ASP A 315 1.14 11.64 26.71
N GLY A 316 1.44 10.75 25.77
CA GLY A 316 2.29 11.01 24.62
C GLY A 316 1.85 12.22 23.80
N LYS A 317 0.53 12.38 23.63
CA LYS A 317 -0.09 13.53 22.98
C LYS A 317 0.15 14.81 23.78
N GLY A 318 -0.30 14.86 25.04
CA GLY A 318 -0.21 16.06 25.87
C GLY A 318 1.23 16.50 26.18
N PHE A 319 2.19 15.57 26.14
CA PHE A 319 3.63 15.87 26.20
C PHE A 319 4.16 16.45 24.88
N SER A 320 3.80 15.82 23.77
CA SER A 320 4.14 16.28 22.41
C SER A 320 3.65 17.70 22.15
N ASP A 321 2.37 17.96 22.40
CA ASP A 321 1.74 19.26 22.19
C ASP A 321 2.41 20.33 23.10
N TRP A 322 2.75 19.98 24.34
CA TRP A 322 3.35 20.92 25.32
C TRP A 322 4.79 21.33 25.01
N GLU A 323 5.62 20.45 24.42
CA GLU A 323 6.96 20.83 23.94
C GLU A 323 6.91 21.73 22.69
N VAL A 324 5.77 21.78 21.98
CA VAL A 324 5.49 22.77 20.93
C VAL A 324 5.06 24.09 21.57
N ASP A 325 3.91 24.12 22.24
CA ASP A 325 3.31 25.32 22.84
C ASP A 325 4.28 26.09 23.74
N GLY A 326 5.16 25.38 24.46
CA GLY A 326 6.10 25.99 25.41
C GLY A 326 7.36 26.61 24.80
N LYS A 327 7.63 26.45 23.49
CA LYS A 327 8.90 26.91 22.85
C LYS A 327 8.75 27.42 21.41
N TYR A 328 7.66 27.09 20.72
CA TYR A 328 7.39 27.51 19.36
C TYR A 328 6.08 28.31 19.34
N GLU A 329 6.17 29.64 19.52
CA GLU A 329 5.02 30.57 19.44
C GLU A 329 4.39 30.67 18.02
N MET A 330 4.86 29.84 17.09
CA MET A 330 4.24 29.59 15.79
C MET A 330 4.36 28.10 15.48
N LEU A 331 3.25 27.50 15.04
CA LEU A 331 3.09 26.85 13.72
C LEU A 331 1.67 26.27 13.67
N ASP A 332 0.82 26.80 12.77
CA ASP A 332 -0.52 26.25 12.55
C ASP A 332 -0.40 24.80 12.03
N VAL A 333 -1.05 23.83 12.68
CA VAL A 333 -0.59 22.42 12.65
C VAL A 333 -1.12 21.62 11.45
N GLU A 334 -0.88 22.16 10.26
CA GLU A 334 -1.07 21.44 9.00
C GLU A 334 -0.08 20.26 8.82
N ALA A 335 -0.39 19.37 7.89
CA ALA A 335 0.39 18.15 7.61
C ALA A 335 1.87 18.39 7.29
N ALA A 336 2.24 19.56 6.75
CA ALA A 336 3.63 19.94 6.52
C ALA A 336 4.41 20.20 7.82
N ASN A 337 3.76 20.84 8.81
CA ASN A 337 4.38 21.24 10.08
C ASN A 337 4.56 20.05 11.03
N TYR A 338 3.68 19.04 10.95
CA TYR A 338 3.86 17.75 11.64
C TYR A 338 5.22 17.09 11.37
N ARG A 339 5.83 17.29 10.18
CA ARG A 339 7.14 16.70 9.89
C ARG A 339 8.28 17.49 10.54
N ALA A 340 8.24 18.82 10.51
CA ALA A 340 9.23 19.66 11.21
C ALA A 340 9.18 19.47 12.73
N PHE A 341 7.97 19.33 13.28
CA PHE A 341 7.73 18.90 14.66
C PHE A 341 8.36 17.54 14.97
N PHE A 342 8.13 16.53 14.11
CA PHE A 342 8.68 15.19 14.30
C PHE A 342 10.22 15.15 14.20
N ASP A 343 10.81 15.86 13.23
CA ASP A 343 12.27 15.97 13.10
C ASP A 343 12.88 16.69 14.33
N ALA A 344 12.18 17.68 14.91
CA ALA A 344 12.59 18.34 16.15
C ALA A 344 12.50 17.42 17.39
N LEU A 345 11.48 16.56 17.48
CA LEU A 345 11.41 15.51 18.51
C LEU A 345 12.53 14.47 18.33
N ALA A 346 12.75 13.98 17.11
CA ALA A 346 13.78 12.99 16.81
C ALA A 346 15.21 13.51 17.04
N ALA A 347 15.43 14.83 16.86
CA ALA A 347 16.69 15.49 17.22
C ALA A 347 16.87 15.68 18.74
N ARG A 348 15.77 15.88 19.49
CA ARG A 348 15.81 16.09 20.96
C ARG A 348 15.81 14.82 21.78
N TYR A 349 15.22 13.73 21.29
CA TYR A 349 14.98 12.52 22.07
C TYR A 349 15.45 11.25 21.33
N GLU A 350 16.15 10.37 22.04
CA GLU A 350 16.39 8.99 21.63
C GLU A 350 15.05 8.23 21.63
N LEU A 351 14.35 8.29 20.49
CA LEU A 351 13.02 7.73 20.29
C LEU A 351 12.98 6.21 20.58
N PRO A 352 11.83 5.66 20.98
CA PRO A 352 11.72 4.27 21.43
C PRO A 352 12.34 3.27 20.44
N PRO A 353 13.07 2.24 20.91
CA PRO A 353 13.73 1.28 20.04
C PRO A 353 12.72 0.52 19.19
N ARG A 354 13.12 0.19 17.95
CA ARG A 354 12.29 -0.43 16.90
C ARG A 354 11.92 -1.90 17.16
N GLU A 355 12.01 -2.38 18.41
CA GLU A 355 11.77 -3.77 18.81
C GLU A 355 10.94 -3.85 20.12
N GLY A 356 10.34 -5.01 20.39
CA GLY A 356 9.48 -5.20 21.56
C GLY A 356 8.09 -4.56 21.41
N ARG A 357 7.51 -4.06 22.51
CA ARG A 357 6.10 -3.62 22.61
C ARG A 357 5.70 -2.51 21.63
N TYR A 358 6.67 -1.73 21.14
CA TYR A 358 6.45 -0.65 20.18
C TYR A 358 7.02 -0.93 18.77
N GLY A 359 7.84 -1.98 18.61
CA GLY A 359 8.53 -2.33 17.36
C GLY A 359 7.63 -2.88 16.24
N SER A 360 6.33 -3.03 16.48
CA SER A 360 5.33 -3.37 15.47
C SER A 360 4.80 -2.15 14.71
N MET A 361 5.10 -0.93 15.16
CA MET A 361 4.65 0.31 14.52
C MET A 361 5.70 0.86 13.55
N VAL A 362 5.24 1.58 12.54
CA VAL A 362 6.05 2.15 11.45
C VAL A 362 7.24 2.93 12.00
N GLY A 363 8.42 2.71 11.44
CA GLY A 363 9.62 3.40 11.89
C GLY A 363 9.53 4.92 11.77
N ASN A 364 10.21 5.59 12.70
CA ASN A 364 10.36 7.04 12.92
C ASN A 364 10.82 7.84 11.68
N GLU A 365 10.01 7.90 10.63
CA GLU A 365 10.31 8.60 9.37
C GLU A 365 9.17 9.51 8.92
N ASP A 366 7.90 9.14 9.09
CA ASP A 366 6.76 9.97 8.72
C ASP A 366 5.74 10.07 9.89
N PRO A 367 5.21 11.28 10.21
CA PRO A 367 4.50 11.55 11.46
C PRO A 367 3.11 10.90 11.54
N PHE A 368 2.49 10.62 10.40
CA PHE A 368 1.23 9.89 10.30
C PHE A 368 1.23 8.97 9.08
N ILE A 369 0.36 7.96 9.14
CA ILE A 369 -0.05 7.12 8.02
C ILE A 369 -1.58 7.17 7.90
N TYR A 370 -2.14 6.86 6.75
CA TYR A 370 -3.58 6.62 6.62
C TYR A 370 -3.90 5.13 6.65
N LYS A 371 -4.79 4.70 7.54
CA LYS A 371 -5.32 3.33 7.53
C LYS A 371 -6.56 3.27 6.65
N VAL A 372 -6.54 2.36 5.68
CA VAL A 372 -7.61 2.15 4.68
C VAL A 372 -8.18 0.76 4.89
N GLU A 373 -9.47 0.65 5.21
CA GLU A 373 -10.14 -0.63 5.41
C GLU A 373 -10.99 -0.98 4.18
N LEU A 374 -10.68 -2.12 3.57
CA LEU A 374 -11.29 -2.62 2.34
C LEU A 374 -11.92 -3.98 2.58
N GLU A 375 -13.21 -4.13 2.27
CA GLU A 375 -13.89 -5.43 2.30
C GLU A 375 -14.33 -5.86 0.89
N ASP A 376 -14.15 -7.14 0.58
CA ASP A 376 -14.57 -7.79 -0.66
C ASP A 376 -15.97 -7.32 -1.13
N ALA A 377 -16.10 -6.80 -2.36
CA ALA A 377 -17.38 -6.29 -2.85
C ALA A 377 -18.43 -7.40 -3.01
N ALA A 378 -18.00 -8.63 -3.34
CA ALA A 378 -18.85 -9.82 -3.34
C ALA A 378 -19.17 -10.35 -1.93
N GLY A 379 -18.68 -9.69 -0.88
CA GLY A 379 -18.98 -10.01 0.51
C GLY A 379 -18.13 -11.11 1.12
N CYS A 380 -18.21 -11.23 2.45
CA CYS A 380 -17.35 -12.10 3.25
C CYS A 380 -18.10 -13.17 4.07
N ALA A 381 -19.40 -13.40 3.77
CA ALA A 381 -20.32 -14.30 4.46
C ALA A 381 -19.98 -15.79 4.27
#